data_AF-A0A833FUN2-F1
#
_entry.id   AF-A0A833FUN2-F1
#
_cell.length_a   1.000
_cell.length_b   1.000
_cell.length_c   1.000
_cell.angle_alpha   90.00
_cell.angle_beta   90.00
_cell.angle_gamma   90.00
#
_symmetry.space_group_name_H-M   'P 1'
#
loop_
_entity.id
_entity.type
_entity.pdbx_description
1 polymer ?
#
loop_
_entity_poly.entity_id
_entity_poly.type
_entity_poly.pdbx_seq_one_letter_code
_entity_poly.pdbx_strand_id
1 'polypeptide(L)'
;VALWIKRRRGAERIYTWGPLVEVAKLFVAIFITAIPVIAILKSGENGALNFLTTGLFAAEEPLNLRFFWITGLLSGFLDNAPTYLIFFHLAGGDAVTLTTTLKTTLIAISSGAVFMGALSYIGNAPNFMVKAIAEENGVTMPSFFGYMAWSLLCLIPIMLGLSLFWFM
;
A
#
# COMPACT_ATOMS: atom_id res chain seq x y z
N VAL A 1 15.38 -13.74 -9.74
CA VAL A 1 14.37 -14.50 -8.93
C VAL A 1 14.27 -15.99 -9.33
N ALA A 2 15.01 -16.48 -10.34
CA ALA A 2 14.81 -17.85 -10.88
C ALA A 2 15.92 -18.89 -10.57
N LEU A 3 16.66 -18.80 -9.46
CA LEU A 3 17.81 -19.70 -9.21
C LEU A 3 17.77 -20.51 -7.90
N TRP A 4 16.64 -20.57 -7.19
CA TRP A 4 16.59 -21.22 -5.87
C TRP A 4 15.46 -22.23 -5.64
N ILE A 5 14.86 -22.77 -6.70
CA ILE A 5 13.89 -23.87 -6.56
C ILE A 5 14.63 -25.20 -6.66
N LYS A 6 15.08 -25.69 -5.50
CA LYS A 6 15.55 -27.06 -5.32
C LYS A 6 14.38 -28.01 -5.63
N ARG A 7 14.51 -28.71 -6.77
CA ARG A 7 13.58 -29.71 -7.32
C ARG A 7 13.12 -30.71 -6.26
N ARG A 8 11.89 -30.59 -5.74
CA ARG A 8 11.18 -31.69 -5.08
C ARG A 8 10.07 -32.21 -5.98
N ARG A 9 10.20 -33.50 -6.32
CA ARG A 9 9.19 -34.34 -6.99
C ARG A 9 8.26 -34.88 -5.91
N GLY A 10 6.95 -34.77 -6.12
CA GLY A 10 5.91 -35.34 -5.26
C GLY A 10 4.66 -34.47 -5.33
N ALA A 11 3.51 -35.07 -5.63
CA ALA A 11 2.22 -34.39 -5.77
C ALA A 11 1.65 -33.96 -4.40
N GLU A 12 2.41 -33.18 -3.64
CA GLU A 12 1.98 -32.59 -2.38
C GLU A 12 1.50 -31.17 -2.64
N ARG A 13 0.37 -30.82 -2.03
CA ARG A 13 -0.36 -29.58 -2.29
C ARG A 13 0.52 -28.38 -1.93
N ILE A 14 1.03 -27.68 -2.95
CA ILE A 14 1.90 -26.49 -2.80
C ILE A 14 1.17 -25.34 -2.06
N TYR A 15 -0.17 -25.38 -2.02
CA TYR A 15 -1.03 -24.36 -1.45
C TYR A 15 -1.94 -24.94 -0.35
N THR A 16 -1.88 -24.33 0.83
CA THR A 16 -2.85 -24.56 1.91
C THR A 16 -3.85 -23.40 1.97
N TRP A 17 -5.02 -23.64 2.58
CA TRP A 17 -6.03 -22.60 2.77
C TRP A 17 -5.74 -21.69 3.97
N GLY A 18 -4.80 -22.08 4.84
CA GLY A 18 -4.47 -21.36 6.08
C GLY A 18 -4.09 -19.89 5.84
N PRO A 19 -3.08 -19.61 5.01
CA PRO A 19 -2.65 -18.24 4.71
C PRO A 19 -3.79 -17.37 4.14
N LEU A 20 -4.64 -17.93 3.29
CA LEU A 20 -5.77 -17.19 2.72
C LEU A 20 -6.81 -16.81 3.79
N VAL A 21 -7.08 -17.73 4.74
CA VAL A 21 -8.00 -17.48 5.85
C VAL A 21 -7.44 -16.41 6.80
N GLU A 22 -6.13 -16.40 7.05
CA GLU A 22 -5.47 -15.36 7.85
C GLU A 22 -5.56 -13.98 7.18
N VAL A 23 -5.24 -13.92 5.88
CA VAL A 23 -5.38 -12.71 5.07
C VAL A 23 -6.82 -12.21 5.07
N ALA A 24 -7.82 -13.09 4.93
CA ALA A 24 -9.23 -12.70 4.94
C ALA A 24 -9.64 -12.07 6.28
N LYS A 25 -9.18 -12.63 7.41
CA LYS A 25 -9.43 -12.05 8.75
C LYS A 25 -8.76 -10.68 8.90
N LEU A 26 -7.50 -10.56 8.46
CA LEU A 26 -6.75 -9.30 8.51
C LEU A 26 -7.44 -8.22 7.66
N PHE A 27 -7.88 -8.58 6.45
CA PHE A 27 -8.56 -7.69 5.52
C PHE A 27 -9.86 -7.13 6.13
N VAL A 28 -10.70 -8.00 6.69
CA VAL A 28 -11.93 -7.56 7.37
C VAL A 28 -11.62 -6.66 8.56
N ALA A 29 -10.62 -7.00 9.38
CA ALA A 29 -10.22 -6.19 10.52
C ALA A 29 -9.74 -4.79 10.11
N ILE A 30 -8.92 -4.68 9.06
CA ILE A 30 -8.41 -3.40 8.56
C ILE A 30 -9.54 -2.52 8.01
N PHE A 31 -10.52 -3.09 7.29
CA PHE A 31 -11.65 -2.31 6.80
C PHE A 31 -12.54 -1.80 7.94
N ILE A 32 -12.79 -2.61 8.97
CA ILE A 32 -13.54 -2.18 10.16
C ILE A 32 -12.83 -1.03 10.87
N THR A 33 -11.51 -1.10 11.03
CA THR A 33 -10.74 -0.03 11.68
C THR A 33 -10.54 1.20 10.79
N ALA A 34 -10.63 1.08 9.47
CA ALA A 34 -10.56 2.20 8.55
C ALA A 34 -11.79 3.12 8.63
N ILE A 35 -12.97 2.59 8.98
CA ILE A 35 -14.21 3.39 9.11
C ILE A 35 -14.06 4.59 10.07
N PRO A 36 -13.66 4.41 11.34
CA PRO A 36 -13.47 5.53 12.25
C PRO A 36 -12.33 6.45 11.81
N VAL A 37 -11.27 5.92 11.18
CA VAL A 37 -10.17 6.71 10.62
C VAL A 37 -10.68 7.67 9.55
N ILE A 38 -11.48 7.19 8.60
CA ILE A 38 -12.09 8.03 7.55
C ILE A 38 -13.04 9.06 8.16
N ALA A 39 -13.79 8.69 9.21
CA ALA A 39 -14.66 9.64 9.91
C ALA A 39 -13.86 10.77 10.59
N ILE A 40 -12.72 10.45 11.21
CA ILE A 40 -11.82 11.46 11.78
C ILE A 40 -11.22 12.35 10.68
N LEU A 41 -10.84 11.79 9.54
CA LEU A 41 -10.29 12.59 8.42
C LEU A 41 -11.32 13.58 7.86
N LYS A 42 -12.61 13.23 7.86
CA LYS A 42 -13.70 14.16 7.49
C LYS A 42 -13.85 15.34 8.46
N SER A 43 -13.29 15.28 9.67
CA SER A 43 -13.29 16.41 10.61
C SER A 43 -12.27 17.51 10.27
N GLY A 44 -11.45 17.30 9.23
CA GLY A 44 -10.56 18.32 8.65
C GLY A 44 -9.39 18.69 9.56
N GLU A 45 -8.93 19.94 9.46
CA GLU A 45 -7.73 20.45 10.14
C GLU A 45 -7.81 20.44 11.68
N ASN A 46 -9.02 20.34 12.24
CA ASN A 46 -9.22 20.20 13.69
C ASN A 46 -9.24 18.73 14.16
N GLY A 47 -9.08 17.79 13.22
CA GLY A 47 -9.08 16.36 13.50
C GLY A 47 -7.76 15.83 14.03
N ALA A 48 -7.81 14.70 14.73
CA ALA A 48 -6.63 14.04 15.31
C ALA A 48 -5.58 13.59 14.27
N LEU A 49 -5.94 13.57 12.98
CA LEU A 49 -5.09 13.17 11.86
C LEU A 49 -4.60 14.34 11.01
N ASN A 50 -4.59 15.57 11.55
CA ASN A 50 -4.12 16.74 10.82
C ASN A 50 -2.67 16.57 10.29
N PHE A 51 -1.83 15.79 10.97
CA PHE A 51 -0.48 15.50 10.45
C PHE A 51 -0.46 14.82 9.07
N LEU A 52 -1.55 14.12 8.69
CA LEU A 52 -1.71 13.52 7.35
C LEU A 52 -2.26 14.52 6.32
N THR A 53 -3.01 15.53 6.75
CA THR A 53 -3.58 16.58 5.88
C THR A 53 -2.63 17.75 5.68
N THR A 54 -1.80 18.04 6.68
CA THR A 54 -0.89 19.18 6.68
C THR A 54 0.08 19.06 5.51
N GLY A 55 0.02 20.03 4.61
CA GLY A 55 0.91 20.09 3.46
C GLY A 55 0.56 19.14 2.32
N LEU A 56 -0.60 18.48 2.29
CA LEU A 56 -1.05 17.82 1.05
C LEU A 56 -1.52 18.82 -0.01
N PHE A 57 -1.83 20.05 0.39
CA PHE A 57 -2.34 21.11 -0.46
C PHE A 57 -1.43 22.34 -0.41
N ALA A 58 -1.36 23.08 -1.51
CA ALA A 58 -0.87 24.46 -1.55
C ALA A 58 -2.06 25.37 -1.84
N ALA A 59 -2.45 26.19 -0.86
CA ALA A 59 -3.78 26.80 -0.82
C ALA A 59 -4.86 25.71 -0.95
N GLU A 60 -5.58 25.64 -2.08
CA GLU A 60 -6.65 24.67 -2.33
C GLU A 60 -6.26 23.61 -3.39
N GLU A 61 -5.06 23.71 -3.95
CA GLU A 61 -4.61 22.80 -5.01
C GLU A 61 -3.83 21.60 -4.44
N PRO A 62 -4.18 20.35 -4.82
CA PRO A 62 -3.51 19.16 -4.33
C PRO A 62 -2.09 19.02 -4.89
N LEU A 63 -1.14 18.78 -3.98
CA LEU A 63 0.26 18.54 -4.32
C LEU A 63 0.46 17.08 -4.68
N ASN A 64 0.30 16.75 -5.96
CA ASN A 64 0.31 15.37 -6.49
C ASN A 64 1.56 14.57 -6.07
N LEU A 65 2.75 15.19 -6.06
CA LEU A 65 3.98 14.54 -5.60
C LEU A 65 3.89 14.10 -4.13
N ARG A 66 3.28 14.91 -3.26
CA ARG A 66 3.09 14.59 -1.84
C ARG A 66 2.01 13.53 -1.66
N PHE A 67 0.91 13.62 -2.41
CA PHE A 67 -0.09 12.56 -2.45
C PHE A 67 0.53 11.22 -2.85
N PHE A 68 1.37 11.16 -3.89
CA PHE A 68 2.05 9.93 -4.31
C PHE A 68 2.90 9.32 -3.20
N TRP A 69 3.79 10.11 -2.59
CA TRP A 69 4.72 9.63 -1.57
C TRP A 69 4.06 9.28 -0.25
N ILE A 70 3.16 10.11 0.27
CA ILE A 70 2.52 9.87 1.57
C ILE A 70 1.54 8.69 1.45
N THR A 71 0.72 8.64 0.40
CA THR A 71 -0.15 7.48 0.13
C THR A 71 0.69 6.21 0.03
N GLY A 72 1.77 6.25 -0.74
CA GLY A 72 2.58 5.06 -0.97
C GLY A 72 3.32 4.57 0.28
N LEU A 73 3.95 5.46 1.04
CA LEU A 73 4.66 5.08 2.26
C LEU A 73 3.71 4.48 3.30
N LEU A 74 2.49 5.01 3.45
CA LEU A 74 1.47 4.42 4.33
C LEU A 74 0.93 3.09 3.79
N SER A 75 0.73 2.98 2.47
CA SER A 75 0.30 1.73 1.83
C SER A 75 1.28 0.59 2.09
N GLY A 76 2.58 0.92 2.20
CA GLY A 76 3.61 -0.03 2.62
C GLY A 76 3.36 -0.72 3.96
N PHE A 77 2.42 -0.25 4.79
CA PHE A 77 2.10 -0.82 6.11
C PHE A 77 0.60 -1.11 6.36
N LEU A 78 -0.33 -0.55 5.58
CA LEU A 78 -1.78 -0.58 5.89
C LEU A 78 -2.62 -1.44 4.92
N ASP A 79 -2.05 -1.91 3.81
CA ASP A 79 -2.74 -2.42 2.61
C ASP A 79 -3.19 -1.30 1.65
N ASN A 80 -3.10 -1.58 0.35
CA ASN A 80 -3.41 -0.66 -0.73
C ASN A 80 -4.88 -0.20 -0.71
N ALA A 81 -5.84 -1.12 -0.58
CA ALA A 81 -7.26 -0.76 -0.68
C ALA A 81 -7.74 0.25 0.39
N PRO A 82 -7.50 0.01 1.70
CA PRO A 82 -7.87 0.99 2.73
C PRO A 82 -7.05 2.29 2.61
N THR A 83 -5.78 2.21 2.21
CA THR A 83 -4.95 3.41 2.00
C THR A 83 -5.48 4.27 0.86
N TYR A 84 -5.82 3.67 -0.27
CA TYR A 84 -6.45 4.35 -1.40
C TYR A 84 -7.73 5.06 -0.94
N LEU A 85 -8.60 4.38 -0.19
CA LEU A 85 -9.88 4.95 0.25
C LEU A 85 -9.68 6.13 1.20
N ILE A 86 -8.72 6.04 2.12
CA ILE A 86 -8.33 7.13 3.02
C ILE A 86 -7.90 8.37 2.21
N PHE A 87 -6.97 8.19 1.27
CA PHE A 87 -6.45 9.32 0.48
C PHE A 87 -7.43 9.85 -0.56
N PHE A 88 -8.32 9.00 -1.08
CA PHE A 88 -9.43 9.40 -1.92
C PHE A 88 -10.35 10.37 -1.17
N HIS A 89 -10.68 10.07 0.09
CA HIS A 89 -11.46 10.98 0.93
C HIS A 89 -10.70 12.24 1.34
N LEU A 90 -9.39 12.13 1.56
CA LEU A 90 -8.53 13.30 1.82
C LEU A 90 -8.46 14.28 0.64
N ALA A 91 -8.50 13.76 -0.59
CA ALA A 91 -8.50 14.56 -1.81
C ALA A 91 -9.89 15.12 -2.18
N GLY A 92 -10.88 15.01 -1.29
CA GLY A 92 -12.23 15.56 -1.46
C GLY A 92 -13.34 14.51 -1.51
N GLY A 93 -13.02 13.25 -1.83
CA GLY A 93 -13.97 12.13 -1.80
C GLY A 93 -15.07 12.17 -2.86
N ASP A 94 -15.03 13.12 -3.81
CA ASP A 94 -15.94 13.16 -4.95
C ASP A 94 -15.34 12.45 -6.16
N ALA A 95 -15.98 11.35 -6.57
CA ALA A 95 -15.52 10.54 -7.69
C ALA A 95 -15.55 11.30 -9.02
N VAL A 96 -16.52 12.19 -9.23
CA VAL A 96 -16.62 12.95 -10.48
C VAL A 96 -15.43 13.90 -10.59
N THR A 97 -15.19 14.71 -9.55
CA THR A 97 -14.06 15.63 -9.50
C THR A 97 -12.72 14.89 -9.60
N LEU A 98 -12.53 13.78 -8.88
CA LEU A 98 -11.28 13.01 -8.90
C LEU A 98 -11.01 12.28 -10.21
N THR A 99 -12.03 11.94 -10.98
CA THR A 99 -11.86 11.31 -12.31
C THR A 99 -11.76 12.32 -13.44
N THR A 100 -12.09 13.59 -13.19
CA THR A 100 -12.07 14.69 -14.17
C THR A 100 -11.04 15.76 -13.80
N THR A 101 -11.43 16.76 -13.02
CA THR A 101 -10.61 17.93 -12.65
C THR A 101 -9.34 17.54 -11.89
N LEU A 102 -9.44 16.63 -10.93
CA LEU A 102 -8.34 16.16 -10.08
C LEU A 102 -7.78 14.79 -10.51
N LYS A 103 -7.89 14.44 -11.80
CA LYS A 103 -7.43 13.16 -12.35
C LYS A 103 -5.96 12.86 -11.99
N THR A 104 -5.08 13.85 -12.05
CA THR A 104 -3.65 13.65 -11.73
C THR A 104 -3.45 13.30 -10.26
N THR A 105 -4.24 13.87 -9.36
CA THR A 105 -4.25 13.53 -7.93
C THR A 105 -4.75 12.11 -7.72
N LEU A 106 -5.82 11.71 -8.40
CA LEU A 106 -6.31 10.34 -8.34
C LEU A 106 -5.26 9.33 -8.85
N ILE A 107 -4.52 9.67 -9.91
CA ILE A 107 -3.39 8.86 -10.39
C ILE A 107 -2.29 8.78 -9.35
N ALA A 108 -1.93 9.89 -8.69
CA ALA A 108 -0.93 9.92 -7.61
C ALA A 108 -1.32 8.99 -6.46
N ILE A 109 -2.58 9.06 -6.01
CA ILE A 109 -3.12 8.22 -4.94
C ILE A 109 -3.11 6.75 -5.37
N SER A 110 -3.68 6.45 -6.54
CA SER A 110 -3.82 5.07 -7.03
C SER A 110 -2.45 4.41 -7.24
N SER A 111 -1.53 5.10 -7.91
CA SER A 111 -0.20 4.58 -8.21
C SER A 111 0.67 4.47 -6.96
N GLY A 112 0.62 5.47 -6.06
CA GLY A 112 1.31 5.41 -4.78
C GLY A 112 0.85 4.21 -3.95
N ALA A 113 -0.48 4.06 -3.79
CA ALA A 113 -1.07 2.97 -3.02
C ALA A 113 -0.70 1.58 -3.58
N VAL A 114 -0.72 1.41 -4.91
CA VAL A 114 -0.37 0.12 -5.54
C VAL A 114 1.13 -0.15 -5.49
N PHE A 115 1.97 0.78 -5.97
CA PHE A 115 3.38 0.50 -6.21
C PHE A 115 4.20 0.37 -4.94
N MET A 116 3.87 1.17 -3.91
CA MET A 116 4.60 1.14 -2.64
C MET A 116 4.02 0.15 -1.62
N GLY A 117 2.88 -0.48 -1.90
CA GLY A 117 2.39 -1.62 -1.09
C GLY A 117 3.37 -2.79 -1.06
N ALA A 118 4.30 -2.86 -2.01
CA ALA A 118 5.36 -3.86 -2.05
C ALA A 118 6.57 -3.55 -1.14
N LEU A 119 6.58 -2.43 -0.42
CA LEU A 119 7.70 -2.05 0.45
C LEU A 119 7.83 -2.94 1.70
N SER A 120 6.77 -3.64 2.13
CA SER A 120 6.86 -4.58 3.26
C SER A 120 6.00 -5.83 3.03
N TYR A 121 6.18 -6.85 3.88
CA TYR A 121 5.34 -8.05 3.84
C TYR A 121 3.88 -7.79 4.16
N ILE A 122 3.58 -6.74 4.94
CA ILE A 122 2.21 -6.41 5.36
C ILE A 122 1.58 -5.31 4.50
N GLY A 123 2.36 -4.69 3.60
CA GLY A 123 1.85 -3.61 2.74
C GLY A 123 0.86 -4.09 1.67
N ASN A 124 0.81 -5.39 1.38
CA ASN A 124 -0.30 -5.98 0.67
C ASN A 124 -0.51 -7.46 1.06
N ALA A 125 -1.76 -7.90 0.97
CA ALA A 125 -2.15 -9.29 1.23
C ALA A 125 -1.35 -10.36 0.42
N PRO A 126 -1.11 -10.21 -0.89
CA PRO A 126 -0.31 -11.16 -1.66
C PRO A 126 1.12 -11.38 -1.15
N ASN A 127 1.81 -10.35 -0.66
CA ASN A 127 3.18 -10.46 -0.14
C ASN A 127 3.24 -11.34 1.10
N PHE A 128 2.31 -11.11 2.03
CA PHE A 128 2.17 -11.93 3.23
C PHE A 128 1.84 -13.38 2.87
N MET A 129 0.93 -13.58 1.92
CA MET A 129 0.54 -14.91 1.45
C MET A 129 1.71 -15.67 0.81
N VAL A 130 2.50 -15.02 -0.05
CA VAL A 130 3.69 -15.62 -0.66
C VAL A 130 4.73 -15.99 0.40
N LYS A 131 4.94 -15.13 1.41
CA LYS A 131 5.82 -15.44 2.54
C LYS A 131 5.35 -16.67 3.30
N ALA A 132 4.08 -16.72 3.69
CA ALA A 132 3.52 -17.84 4.46
C ALA A 132 3.62 -19.16 3.68
N ILE A 133 3.26 -19.16 2.39
CA ILE A 133 3.38 -20.35 1.53
C ILE A 133 4.85 -20.79 1.41
N ALA A 134 5.78 -19.86 1.21
CA ALA A 134 7.19 -20.18 1.12
C ALA A 134 7.73 -20.82 2.42
N GLU A 135 7.36 -20.26 3.58
CA GLU A 135 7.74 -20.78 4.90
C GLU A 135 7.13 -22.19 5.16
N GLU A 136 5.84 -22.40 4.82
CA GLU A 136 5.18 -23.71 4.89
C GLU A 136 5.88 -24.77 4.03
N ASN A 137 6.45 -24.38 2.89
CA ASN A 137 7.20 -25.26 2.00
C ASN A 137 8.69 -25.40 2.37
N GLY A 138 9.10 -24.89 3.53
CA GLY A 138 10.48 -25.00 4.04
C GLY A 138 11.49 -24.08 3.35
N VAL A 139 11.03 -23.03 2.65
CA VAL A 139 11.89 -21.98 2.11
C VAL A 139 12.12 -20.92 3.18
N THR A 140 13.38 -20.68 3.52
CA THR A 140 13.76 -19.64 4.47
C THR A 140 13.51 -18.26 3.86
N MET A 141 12.50 -17.56 4.36
CA MET A 141 12.20 -16.18 3.95
C MET A 141 13.05 -15.18 4.74
N PRO A 142 13.40 -14.03 4.15
CA PRO A 142 13.99 -12.91 4.89
C PRO A 142 13.15 -12.51 6.11
N SER A 143 13.80 -11.97 7.14
CA SER A 143 13.10 -11.31 8.24
C SER A 143 12.30 -10.10 7.73
N PHE A 144 11.32 -9.63 8.51
CA PHE A 144 10.49 -8.48 8.15
C PHE A 144 11.33 -7.26 7.73
N PHE A 145 12.29 -6.87 8.57
CA PHE A 145 13.18 -5.74 8.29
C PHE A 145 14.19 -6.05 7.18
N GLY A 146 14.60 -7.32 7.03
CA GLY A 146 15.48 -7.73 5.93
C GLY A 146 14.83 -7.60 4.56
N TYR A 147 13.58 -8.06 4.42
CA TYR A 147 12.79 -7.85 3.21
C TYR A 147 12.54 -6.37 2.95
N MET A 148 12.19 -5.61 3.97
CA MET A 148 11.90 -4.18 3.84
C MET A 148 13.13 -3.37 3.39
N ALA A 149 14.31 -3.66 3.94
CA ALA A 149 15.54 -3.02 3.48
C ALA A 149 15.82 -3.35 2.01
N TRP A 150 15.62 -4.61 1.61
CA TRP A 150 15.81 -5.06 0.24
C TRP A 150 14.82 -4.42 -0.74
N SER A 151 13.52 -4.41 -0.40
CA SER A 151 12.46 -3.81 -1.22
C SER A 151 12.66 -2.30 -1.35
N LEU A 152 13.01 -1.59 -0.26
CA LEU A 152 13.30 -0.15 -0.30
C LEU A 152 14.47 0.15 -1.23
N LEU A 153 15.57 -0.60 -1.13
CA LEU A 153 16.75 -0.42 -1.98
C LEU A 153 16.41 -0.56 -3.47
N CYS A 154 15.55 -1.52 -3.82
CA CYS A 154 15.18 -1.77 -5.22
C CYS A 154 14.06 -0.84 -5.72
N LEU A 155 13.03 -0.59 -4.92
CA LEU A 155 11.80 0.07 -5.36
C LEU A 155 11.86 1.59 -5.21
N ILE A 156 12.49 2.13 -4.16
CA ILE A 156 12.54 3.59 -3.94
C ILE A 156 13.20 4.34 -5.11
N PRO A 157 14.31 3.87 -5.72
CA PRO A 157 14.87 4.53 -6.90
C PRO A 157 13.91 4.56 -8.09
N ILE A 158 13.14 3.49 -8.27
CA ILE A 158 12.12 3.40 -9.33
C ILE A 158 10.97 4.36 -9.02
N MET A 159 10.51 4.41 -7.77
CA MET A 159 9.47 5.34 -7.32
C MET A 159 9.89 6.80 -7.46
N LEU A 160 11.15 7.13 -7.15
CA LEU A 160 11.72 8.45 -7.41
C LEU A 160 11.64 8.78 -8.89
N GLY A 161 12.18 7.92 -9.77
CA GLY A 161 12.13 8.14 -11.22
C GLY A 161 10.71 8.32 -11.76
N LEU A 162 9.77 7.48 -11.34
CA LEU A 162 8.35 7.60 -11.70
C LEU A 162 7.74 8.91 -11.21
N SER A 163 8.03 9.29 -9.96
CA SER A 163 7.46 10.48 -9.35
C SER A 163 7.96 11.77 -10.00
N LEU A 164 9.24 11.81 -10.38
CA LEU A 164 9.86 12.93 -11.09
C LEU A 164 9.36 13.03 -12.53
N PHE A 165 9.08 11.90 -13.18
CA PHE A 165 8.60 11.89 -14.56
C PHE A 165 7.13 12.30 -14.69
N TRP A 166 6.28 11.96 -13.71
CA TRP A 166 4.83 12.13 -13.82
C TRP A 166 4.26 13.28 -12.97
N PHE A 167 4.89 13.64 -11.85
CA PHE A 167 4.34 14.60 -10.88
C PHE A 167 5.19 15.85 -10.63
N MET A 168 6.35 15.98 -11.30
CA MET A 168 7.16 17.20 -11.36
C MET A 168 7.23 17.71 -12.79
#